data_AF-A0A833YH14-F1
#
_entry.id   AF-A0A833YH14-F1
#
_cell.length_a   1.000
_cell.length_b   1.000
_cell.length_c   1.000
_cell.angle_alpha   90.00
_cell.angle_beta   90.00
_cell.angle_gamma   90.00
#
_symmetry.space_group_name_H-M   'P 1'
#
loop_
_entity.id
_entity.type
_entity.pdbx_description
1 polymer ?
#
loop_
_entity_poly.entity_id
_entity_poly.type
_entity_poly.pdbx_seq_one_letter_code
_entity_poly.pdbx_strand_id
1 'polypeptide(L)'
;MPQGLAVLGILIEVGETKNPAYEHILSHLHEIRYKDQNTSVPPFNVRELLPPVLAHFFRYNGSLTTPPCYQSVLWTVFSRRAQISREQLEKLQETLFSTEEPSKLLVQNYRAPQPLNQRTIFASFIQGEMLSLGVGILVGCLCLLLAVYLIARKIR
;
A
#
# COMPACT_ATOMS: atom_id res chain seq x y z
N MET A 1 6.26 -21.80 14.62
CA MET A 1 6.01 -20.58 15.42
C MET A 1 4.87 -19.79 14.79
N PRO A 2 3.71 -19.63 15.45
CA PRO A 2 2.75 -18.61 15.03
C PRO A 2 3.46 -17.24 14.96
N GLN A 3 3.29 -16.49 13.87
CA GLN A 3 3.94 -15.18 13.62
C GLN A 3 5.48 -15.18 13.56
N GLY A 4 6.09 -16.21 12.95
CA GLY A 4 7.54 -16.25 12.76
C GLY A 4 8.12 -15.19 11.81
N LEU A 5 7.29 -14.51 11.01
CA LEU A 5 7.69 -13.51 10.02
C LEU A 5 6.84 -12.25 10.12
N ALA A 6 7.44 -11.08 9.87
CA ALA A 6 6.74 -9.81 9.67
C ALA A 6 7.05 -9.28 8.26
N VAL A 7 6.01 -8.94 7.49
CA VAL A 7 6.15 -8.43 6.12
C VAL A 7 5.56 -7.02 6.02
N LEU A 8 6.32 -6.12 5.41
CA LEU A 8 5.87 -4.77 5.05
C LEU A 8 5.44 -4.78 3.58
N GLY A 9 4.16 -4.54 3.34
CA GLY A 9 3.57 -4.38 2.01
C GLY A 9 3.47 -2.90 1.63
N ILE A 10 4.14 -2.53 0.53
CA ILE A 10 4.08 -1.22 -0.08
C ILE A 10 3.37 -1.39 -1.42
N LEU A 11 2.25 -0.71 -1.62
CA LEU A 11 1.65 -0.61 -2.95
C LEU A 11 2.38 0.48 -3.72
N ILE A 12 2.72 0.21 -4.97
CA ILE A 12 3.42 1.13 -5.87
C ILE A 12 2.44 1.58 -6.94
N GLU A 13 2.42 2.87 -7.24
CA GLU A 13 1.67 3.46 -8.35
C GLU A 13 2.57 4.30 -9.25
N VAL A 14 2.06 4.64 -10.43
CA VAL A 14 2.76 5.54 -11.35
C VAL A 14 2.59 6.98 -10.87
N GLY A 15 3.70 7.68 -10.70
CA GLY A 15 3.77 9.12 -10.48
C GLY A 15 4.39 9.85 -11.67
N GLU A 16 4.53 11.17 -11.55
CA GLU A 16 5.06 12.05 -12.61
C GLU A 16 6.58 12.00 -12.73
N THR A 17 7.28 11.73 -11.63
CA THR A 17 8.73 11.84 -11.56
C THR A 17 9.39 10.48 -11.33
N LYS A 18 10.63 10.36 -11.82
CA LYS A 18 11.50 9.22 -11.54
C LYS A 18 11.79 9.16 -10.05
N ASN A 19 11.62 8.00 -9.44
CA ASN A 19 11.94 7.78 -8.04
C ASN A 19 13.41 7.32 -7.89
N PRO A 20 14.30 8.12 -7.30
CA PRO A 20 15.72 7.77 -7.17
C PRO A 20 15.96 6.53 -6.30
N ALA A 21 15.14 6.33 -5.26
CA ALA A 21 15.30 5.22 -4.34
C ALA A 21 15.06 3.86 -5.03
N TYR A 22 13.99 3.78 -5.84
CA TYR A 22 13.71 2.58 -6.64
C TYR A 22 14.75 2.40 -7.76
N GLU A 23 15.32 3.49 -8.27
CA GLU A 23 16.33 3.41 -9.33
C GLU A 23 17.58 2.64 -8.91
N HIS A 24 17.98 2.69 -7.64
CA HIS A 24 19.10 1.89 -7.13
C HIS A 24 18.92 0.38 -7.42
N ILE A 25 17.68 -0.12 -7.46
CA ILE A 25 17.38 -1.52 -7.82
C ILE A 25 17.13 -1.64 -9.32
N LEU A 26 16.26 -0.78 -9.87
CA LEU A 26 15.80 -0.88 -11.25
C LEU A 26 16.93 -0.69 -12.27
N SER A 27 18.00 0.04 -11.94
CA SER A 27 19.17 0.20 -12.82
C SER A 27 19.85 -1.13 -13.12
N HIS A 28 19.83 -2.10 -12.20
CA HIS A 28 20.58 -3.36 -12.27
C HIS A 28 19.80 -4.54 -12.89
N LEU A 29 18.50 -4.39 -13.18
CA LEU A 29 17.68 -5.49 -13.72
C LEU A 29 18.23 -6.10 -15.02
N HIS A 30 18.93 -5.30 -15.83
CA HIS A 30 19.53 -5.73 -17.09
C HIS A 30 20.72 -6.69 -16.92
N GLU A 31 21.29 -6.79 -15.72
CA GLU A 31 22.40 -7.67 -15.37
C GLU A 31 21.92 -9.05 -14.89
N ILE A 32 20.63 -9.18 -14.57
CA ILE A 32 20.01 -10.38 -14.00
C ILE A 32 18.75 -10.79 -14.76
N ARG A 33 18.81 -10.71 -16.09
CA ARG A 33 17.65 -10.93 -16.96
C ARG A 33 17.07 -12.33 -16.81
N TYR A 34 17.91 -13.34 -16.59
CA TYR A 34 17.50 -14.73 -16.51
C TYR A 34 17.49 -15.25 -15.07
N LYS A 35 16.71 -16.31 -14.86
CA LYS A 35 16.61 -16.99 -13.58
C LYS A 35 18.00 -17.39 -13.07
N ASP A 36 18.19 -17.33 -11.75
CA ASP A 36 19.41 -17.74 -11.04
C ASP A 36 20.65 -16.86 -11.29
N GLN A 37 20.55 -15.81 -12.13
CA GLN A 37 21.56 -14.75 -12.22
C GLN A 37 21.54 -13.84 -10.99
N ASN A 38 22.70 -13.26 -10.68
CA ASN A 38 22.87 -12.35 -9.56
C ASN A 38 23.74 -11.15 -9.94
N THR A 39 23.59 -10.05 -9.19
CA THR A 39 24.44 -8.85 -9.29
C THR A 39 24.53 -8.19 -7.90
N SER A 40 25.44 -7.23 -7.74
CA SER A 40 25.64 -6.46 -6.51
C SER A 40 25.10 -5.05 -6.66
N VAL A 41 24.28 -4.62 -5.70
CA VAL A 41 23.77 -3.24 -5.64
C VAL A 41 24.52 -2.50 -4.52
N PRO A 42 25.10 -1.32 -4.77
CA PRO A 42 25.72 -0.51 -3.72
C PRO A 42 24.73 -0.18 -2.58
N PRO A 43 25.19 -0.05 -1.32
CA PRO A 43 24.31 0.33 -0.22
C PRO A 43 23.58 1.65 -0.49
N PHE A 44 22.28 1.68 -0.20
CA PHE A 44 21.44 2.88 -0.28
C PHE A 44 20.42 2.88 0.86
N ASN A 45 19.75 4.01 1.06
CA ASN A 45 18.80 4.17 2.15
C ASN A 45 17.47 3.46 1.85
N VAL A 46 17.31 2.24 2.38
CA VAL A 46 16.10 1.42 2.18
C VAL A 46 14.80 2.07 2.69
N ARG A 47 14.91 3.06 3.60
CA ARG A 47 13.74 3.82 4.09
C ARG A 47 13.04 4.58 2.96
N GLU A 48 13.79 5.00 1.94
CA GLU A 48 13.26 5.79 0.82
C GLU A 48 12.41 4.95 -0.16
N LEU A 49 12.43 3.62 -0.03
CA LEU A 49 11.48 2.74 -0.73
C LEU A 49 10.08 2.76 -0.11
N LEU A 50 9.98 3.18 1.15
CA LEU A 50 8.72 3.23 1.89
C LEU A 50 7.92 4.49 1.53
N PRO A 51 6.58 4.47 1.68
CA PRO A 51 5.76 5.65 1.42
C PRO A 51 6.02 6.76 2.46
N PRO A 52 5.68 8.03 2.15
CA PRO A 52 6.01 9.17 3.00
C PRO A 52 5.33 9.14 4.37
N VAL A 53 4.12 8.56 4.46
CA VAL A 53 3.36 8.47 5.72
C VAL A 53 3.36 7.03 6.24
N LEU A 54 4.26 6.75 7.17
CA LEU A 54 4.42 5.41 7.76
C LEU A 54 3.43 5.14 8.90
N ALA A 55 2.86 6.18 9.51
CA ALA A 55 1.96 6.05 10.65
C ALA A 55 0.61 5.42 10.29
N HIS A 56 0.25 5.41 9.00
CA HIS A 56 -1.04 4.90 8.53
C HIS A 56 -0.85 3.58 7.79
N PHE A 57 -1.29 2.48 8.41
CA PHE A 57 -1.17 1.14 7.87
C PHE A 57 -2.32 0.24 8.35
N PHE A 58 -2.50 -0.86 7.64
CA PHE A 58 -3.34 -1.98 8.03
C PHE A 58 -2.49 -3.13 8.56
N ARG A 59 -2.99 -3.85 9.57
CA ARG A 59 -2.31 -4.96 10.24
C ARG A 59 -3.22 -6.18 10.32
N TYR A 60 -2.73 -7.35 9.89
CA TYR A 60 -3.49 -8.60 9.98
C TYR A 60 -2.59 -9.85 9.96
N ASN A 61 -3.11 -10.97 10.49
CA ASN A 61 -2.47 -12.28 10.38
C ASN A 61 -2.76 -12.91 9.02
N GLY A 62 -1.71 -13.29 8.30
CA GLY A 62 -1.79 -13.86 6.97
C GLY A 62 -0.76 -14.95 6.71
N SER A 63 -0.46 -15.14 5.42
CA SER A 63 0.44 -16.17 4.94
C SER A 63 1.53 -15.59 4.07
N LEU A 64 2.49 -16.43 3.71
CA LEU A 64 3.27 -16.23 2.49
C LEU A 64 2.32 -16.19 1.27
N THR A 65 2.67 -15.37 0.28
CA THR A 65 1.94 -15.27 -1.00
C THR A 65 2.48 -16.22 -2.06
N THR A 66 3.54 -16.96 -1.75
CA THR A 66 4.16 -18.00 -2.57
C THR A 66 4.11 -19.36 -1.85
N PRO A 67 4.10 -20.50 -2.59
CA PRO A 67 4.20 -21.82 -1.98
C PRO A 67 5.39 -21.94 -1.02
N PRO A 68 5.25 -22.62 0.13
CA PRO A 68 4.11 -23.45 0.54
C PRO A 68 2.98 -22.69 1.28
N CYS A 69 2.91 -21.36 1.17
CA CYS A 69 1.79 -20.54 1.69
C CYS A 69 1.59 -20.62 3.22
N TYR A 70 2.65 -20.85 4.00
CA TYR A 70 2.56 -20.95 5.45
C TYR A 70 1.89 -19.73 6.10
N GLN A 71 0.97 -19.98 7.04
CA GLN A 71 0.26 -18.96 7.82
C GLN A 71 1.11 -18.43 9.00
N SER A 72 2.31 -17.95 8.69
CA SER A 72 3.30 -17.50 9.67
C SER A 72 3.62 -16.01 9.59
N VAL A 73 2.85 -15.24 8.81
CA VAL A 73 3.17 -13.84 8.49
C VAL A 73 2.24 -12.87 9.20
N LEU A 74 2.82 -11.93 9.96
CA LEU A 74 2.16 -10.72 10.41
C LEU A 74 2.33 -9.63 9.34
N TRP A 75 1.26 -9.30 8.62
CA TRP A 75 1.29 -8.34 7.53
C TRP A 75 1.08 -6.91 8.02
N THR A 76 1.92 -5.99 7.56
CA THR A 76 1.70 -4.53 7.65
C THR A 76 1.58 -3.99 6.24
N VAL A 77 0.44 -3.42 5.87
CA VAL A 77 0.25 -2.83 4.54
C VAL A 77 0.04 -1.33 4.70
N PHE A 78 0.94 -0.51 4.17
CA PHE A 78 0.83 0.94 4.29
C PHE A 78 -0.37 1.46 3.49
N SER A 79 -1.07 2.46 4.03
CA SER A 79 -2.24 3.04 3.36
C SER A 79 -1.85 4.01 2.24
N ARG A 80 -0.69 4.67 2.36
CA ARG A 80 -0.09 5.48 1.30
C ARG A 80 0.76 4.60 0.37
N ARG A 81 0.74 4.96 -0.90
CA ARG A 81 1.48 4.28 -1.97
C ARG A 81 2.84 4.93 -2.16
N ALA A 82 3.83 4.15 -2.61
CA ALA A 82 5.04 4.68 -3.20
C ALA A 82 4.79 5.00 -4.68
N GLN A 83 5.52 5.96 -5.22
CA GLN A 83 5.40 6.36 -6.63
C GLN A 83 6.70 6.08 -7.37
N ILE A 84 6.59 5.54 -8.58
CA ILE A 84 7.69 5.41 -9.55
C ILE A 84 7.25 6.01 -10.89
N SER A 85 8.16 6.38 -11.78
CA SER A 85 7.77 6.88 -13.09
C SER A 85 7.19 5.77 -13.98
N ARG A 86 6.54 6.16 -15.08
CA ARG A 86 6.03 5.22 -16.08
C ARG A 86 7.13 4.32 -16.63
N GLU A 87 8.27 4.91 -16.96
CA GLU A 87 9.43 4.22 -17.53
C GLU A 87 10.03 3.23 -16.52
N GLN A 88 10.00 3.57 -15.22
CA GLN A 88 10.43 2.65 -14.16
C GLN A 88 9.50 1.45 -14.02
N LEU A 89 8.18 1.64 -14.17
CA LEU A 89 7.21 0.55 -14.15
C LEU A 89 7.40 -0.37 -15.37
N GLU A 90 7.55 0.19 -16.56
CA GLU A 90 7.80 -0.57 -17.80
C GLU A 90 9.09 -1.39 -17.67
N LYS A 91 10.17 -0.77 -17.17
CA LYS A 91 11.43 -1.48 -16.91
C LYS A 91 11.25 -2.66 -15.96
N LEU A 92 10.47 -2.49 -14.89
CA LEU A 92 10.16 -3.56 -13.94
C LEU A 92 9.36 -4.71 -14.58
N GLN A 93 8.47 -4.41 -15.53
CA GLN A 93 7.59 -5.39 -16.18
C GLN A 93 8.25 -6.12 -17.36
N GLU A 94 9.23 -5.50 -18.03
CA GLU A 94 9.71 -5.96 -19.34
C GLU A 94 11.16 -6.47 -19.35
N THR A 95 11.90 -6.37 -18.24
CA THR A 95 13.33 -6.71 -18.23
C THR A 95 13.64 -8.18 -17.89
N LEU A 96 12.88 -8.76 -16.95
CA LEU A 96 13.19 -10.06 -16.35
C LEU A 96 12.49 -11.22 -17.08
N PHE A 97 13.14 -12.37 -17.13
CA PHE A 97 12.67 -13.60 -17.76
C PHE A 97 12.56 -14.74 -16.74
N SER A 98 11.48 -15.52 -16.87
CA SER A 98 11.18 -16.72 -16.08
C SER A 98 11.89 -17.98 -16.60
N THR A 99 12.33 -17.98 -17.86
CA THR A 99 13.02 -19.07 -18.54
C THR A 99 14.10 -18.51 -19.46
N GLU A 100 15.17 -19.26 -19.69
CA GLU A 100 16.25 -18.90 -20.63
C GLU A 100 15.82 -19.15 -22.07
N GLU A 101 15.49 -20.39 -22.42
CA GLU A 101 15.08 -20.76 -23.78
C GLU A 101 13.87 -21.72 -23.76
N PRO A 102 12.75 -21.39 -24.45
CA PRO A 102 12.48 -20.07 -25.02
C PRO A 102 12.35 -19.01 -23.93
N SER A 103 12.90 -17.82 -24.18
CA SER A 103 12.82 -16.69 -23.25
C SER A 103 11.36 -16.28 -23.01
N LYS A 104 10.89 -16.35 -21.77
CA LYS A 104 9.54 -15.92 -21.36
C LYS A 104 9.61 -14.84 -20.29
N LEU A 105 9.05 -13.66 -20.55
CA LEU A 105 9.00 -12.56 -19.58
C LEU A 105 8.36 -12.98 -18.25
N LEU A 106 8.94 -12.51 -17.15
CA LEU A 106 8.44 -12.71 -15.79
C LEU A 106 7.41 -11.62 -15.47
N VAL A 107 6.17 -11.85 -15.87
CA VAL A 107 5.04 -10.93 -15.66
C VAL A 107 3.94 -11.56 -14.82
N GLN A 108 3.03 -10.72 -14.30
CA GLN A 108 1.87 -11.16 -13.50
C GLN A 108 2.25 -12.07 -12.32
N ASN A 109 3.40 -11.79 -11.71
CA ASN A 109 3.99 -12.53 -10.59
C ASN A 109 3.36 -12.15 -9.23
N TYR A 110 2.03 -12.07 -9.19
CA TYR A 110 1.25 -11.79 -7.99
C TYR A 110 0.21 -12.89 -7.75
N ARG A 111 -0.23 -13.03 -6.50
CA ARG A 111 -1.30 -13.96 -6.12
C ARG A 111 -2.64 -13.22 -6.06
N ALA A 112 -3.71 -13.84 -6.53
CA ALA A 112 -5.06 -13.30 -6.39
C ALA A 112 -5.44 -13.06 -4.91
N PRO A 113 -6.26 -12.04 -4.60
CA PRO A 113 -6.78 -11.83 -3.25
C PRO A 113 -7.44 -13.10 -2.71
N GLN A 114 -7.22 -13.38 -1.42
CA GLN A 114 -7.78 -14.56 -0.75
C GLN A 114 -8.96 -14.14 0.14
N PRO A 115 -9.95 -15.03 0.36
CA PRO A 115 -11.07 -14.75 1.25
C PRO A 115 -10.61 -14.29 2.64
N LEU A 116 -11.33 -13.33 3.22
CA LEU A 116 -11.00 -12.79 4.54
C LEU A 116 -11.20 -13.84 5.65
N ASN A 117 -12.14 -14.77 5.48
CA ASN A 117 -12.46 -15.83 6.44
C ASN A 117 -12.63 -15.29 7.87
N GLN A 118 -13.42 -14.22 8.00
CA GLN A 118 -13.76 -13.56 9.28
C GLN A 118 -12.56 -12.98 10.06
N ARG A 119 -11.36 -12.94 9.47
CA ARG A 119 -10.20 -12.29 10.10
C ARG A 119 -10.45 -10.78 10.24
N THR A 120 -10.10 -10.25 11.39
CA THR A 120 -10.09 -8.80 11.63
C THR A 120 -8.85 -8.16 11.01
N ILE A 121 -9.04 -7.01 10.36
CA ILE A 121 -7.96 -6.13 9.90
C ILE A 121 -7.97 -4.91 10.80
N PHE A 122 -6.83 -4.60 11.42
CA PHE A 122 -6.67 -3.41 12.25
C PHE A 122 -6.11 -2.27 11.40
N ALA A 123 -6.63 -1.05 11.58
CA ALA A 123 -6.06 0.17 11.01
C ALA A 123 -5.37 0.97 12.12
N SER A 124 -4.21 1.56 11.83
CA SER A 124 -3.47 2.42 12.78
C SER A 124 -3.95 3.87 12.79
N PHE A 125 -5.01 4.18 12.04
CA PHE A 125 -5.53 5.52 11.84
C PHE A 125 -7.05 5.50 11.80
N ILE A 126 -7.69 6.63 12.11
CA ILE A 126 -9.15 6.78 12.04
C ILE A 126 -9.51 7.11 10.60
N GLN A 127 -10.39 6.31 9.99
CA GLN A 127 -10.91 6.58 8.66
C GLN A 127 -11.95 7.70 8.75
N GLY A 128 -11.61 8.87 8.20
CA GLY A 128 -12.38 10.10 8.34
C GLY A 128 -13.67 10.10 7.53
N GLU A 129 -14.75 9.55 8.10
CA GLU A 129 -16.14 9.85 7.72
C GLU A 129 -17.06 10.13 8.93
N MET A 130 -16.61 9.82 10.15
CA MET A 130 -17.46 9.95 11.34
C MET A 130 -17.53 11.37 11.91
N LEU A 131 -16.49 12.19 11.68
CA LEU A 131 -16.43 13.56 12.21
C LEU A 131 -17.31 14.55 11.43
N SER A 132 -17.47 14.39 10.11
CA SER A 132 -18.26 15.33 9.29
C SER A 132 -19.76 15.22 9.57
N LEU A 133 -20.26 13.99 9.75
CA LEU A 133 -21.66 13.73 10.12
C LEU A 133 -21.97 14.28 11.52
N GLY A 134 -21.09 14.06 12.50
CA GLY A 134 -21.26 14.57 13.86
C GLY A 134 -21.31 16.10 13.92
N VAL A 135 -20.39 16.77 13.21
CA VAL A 135 -20.36 18.25 13.14
C VAL A 135 -21.57 18.78 12.37
N GLY A 136 -21.96 18.14 11.25
CA GLY A 136 -23.12 18.53 10.46
C GLY A 136 -24.43 18.45 11.23
N ILE A 137 -24.64 17.38 12.01
CA ILE A 137 -25.83 17.23 12.87
C ILE A 137 -25.83 18.30 13.97
N LEU A 138 -24.70 18.53 14.64
CA LEU A 138 -24.61 19.50 15.73
C LEU A 138 -24.92 20.93 15.24
N VAL A 139 -24.32 21.34 14.11
CA VAL A 139 -24.55 22.65 13.49
C VAL A 139 -25.99 22.78 13.01
N GLY A 140 -26.56 21.73 12.40
CA GLY A 140 -27.95 21.70 11.98
C GLY A 140 -28.93 21.89 13.14
N CYS A 141 -28.72 21.19 14.25
CA CYS A 141 -29.51 21.34 15.47
C CYS A 141 -29.42 22.75 16.06
N LEU A 142 -28.22 23.33 16.12
CA LEU A 142 -28.02 24.68 16.64
C LEU A 142 -28.72 25.74 15.77
N CYS A 143 -28.63 25.62 14.45
CA CYS A 143 -29.33 26.50 13.50
C CYS A 143 -30.85 26.42 13.65
N LEU A 144 -31.41 25.22 13.81
CA LEU A 144 -32.84 25.03 14.03
C LEU A 144 -33.29 25.66 15.36
N LEU A 145 -32.55 25.45 16.44
CA LEU A 145 -32.86 26.05 17.75
C LEU A 145 -32.82 27.58 17.70
N LEU A 146 -31.82 28.16 17.03
CA LEU A 146 -31.73 29.62 16.82
C LEU A 146 -32.90 30.14 15.98
N ALA A 147 -33.27 29.43 14.90
CA ALA A 147 -34.41 29.82 14.07
C ALA A 147 -35.72 29.81 14.86
N VAL A 148 -35.97 28.74 15.63
CA VAL A 148 -37.15 28.62 16.51
C VAL A 148 -37.17 29.74 17.55
N TYR A 149 -36.03 30.03 18.19
CA TYR A 149 -35.91 31.12 19.17
C TYR A 149 -36.22 32.49 18.56
N LEU A 150 -35.69 32.79 17.37
CA LEU A 150 -35.93 34.06 16.68
C LEU A 150 -37.39 34.21 16.24
N ILE A 151 -38.01 33.13 15.76
CA ILE A 151 -39.44 33.11 15.41
C ILE A 151 -40.29 33.35 16.66
N ALA A 152 -40.02 32.62 17.75
CA ALA A 152 -40.74 32.78 19.02
C ALA A 152 -40.62 34.19 19.60
N ARG A 153 -39.44 34.82 19.47
CA ARG A 153 -39.21 36.21 19.90
C ARG A 153 -39.95 37.24 19.04
N LYS A 154 -40.20 36.96 17.75
CA LYS A 154 -40.89 37.90 16.84
C LYS A 154 -42.42 37.88 17.00
N ILE A 155 -42.97 36.80 17.57
CA ILE A 155 -44.42 36.61 17.79
C ILE A 155 -44.88 37.19 19.15
N ARG A 156 -43.94 37.54 20.04
CA ARG A 156 -44.19 38.18 21.34
C ARG A 156 -43.98 39.68 21.27
#